data_AF-A0A967CRX0-F1
#
_entry.id   AF-A0A967CRX0-F1
#
_cell.length_a   1.000
_cell.length_b   1.000
_cell.length_c   1.000
_cell.angle_alpha   90.00
_cell.angle_beta   90.00
_cell.angle_gamma   90.00
#
_symmetry.space_group_name_H-M   'P 1'
#
loop_
_entity.id
_entity.type
_entity.pdbx_description
1 polymer ?
#
loop_
_entity_poly.entity_id
_entity_poly.type
_entity_poly.pdbx_seq_one_letter_code
_entity_poly.pdbx_strand_id
1 'polypeptide(L)'
;MASAKAVAVGLATLHEAFPTRPITAQTADVWARLFAEVGDDAFLDACERAATERGRTFFPSTAELMALAIPERAIDTDRLLREMHRLGEYLPSVGVLPPRVDAVRARFGEAVALAYTEAGGAQLFASTATDGTSTTRDIARRTFSVVLQAEARKSPDLTHHLLGQPTASRGILPSPSDP
;
A
#
# COMPACT_ATOMS: atom_id res chain seq x y z
N MET A 1 -14.34 -0.96 -13.09
CA MET A 1 -14.56 -2.10 -13.98
C MET A 1 -13.83 -1.87 -15.28
N ALA A 2 -12.95 -2.79 -15.66
CA ALA A 2 -12.22 -2.72 -16.92
C ALA A 2 -13.23 -2.89 -18.07
N SER A 3 -13.34 -1.88 -18.92
CA SER A 3 -14.22 -1.91 -20.08
C SER A 3 -13.71 -2.92 -21.11
N ALA A 4 -14.62 -3.45 -21.93
CA ALA A 4 -14.25 -4.32 -23.05
C ALA A 4 -13.21 -3.66 -23.99
N LYS A 5 -13.26 -2.33 -24.10
CA LYS A 5 -12.27 -1.53 -24.84
C LYS A 5 -10.91 -1.57 -24.16
N ALA A 6 -10.83 -1.35 -22.85
CA ALA A 6 -9.58 -1.42 -22.10
C ALA A 6 -8.95 -2.82 -22.16
N VAL A 7 -9.78 -3.87 -22.05
CA VAL A 7 -9.33 -5.26 -22.19
C VAL A 7 -8.75 -5.54 -23.58
N ALA A 8 -9.41 -5.08 -24.64
CA ALA A 8 -8.92 -5.24 -26.01
C ALA A 8 -7.58 -4.51 -26.23
N VAL A 9 -7.44 -3.29 -25.70
CA VAL A 9 -6.19 -2.51 -25.78
C VAL A 9 -5.08 -3.20 -25.00
N GLY A 10 -5.30 -3.58 -23.74
CA GLY A 10 -4.28 -4.24 -22.92
C GLY A 10 -3.84 -5.59 -23.49
N LEU A 11 -4.76 -6.38 -24.04
CA LEU A 11 -4.41 -7.62 -24.75
C LEU A 11 -3.54 -7.33 -25.98
N ALA A 12 -3.89 -6.33 -26.79
CA ALA A 12 -3.07 -5.94 -27.94
C ALA A 12 -1.65 -5.53 -27.53
N THR A 13 -1.50 -4.72 -26.47
CA THR A 13 -0.20 -4.34 -25.90
C THR A 13 0.63 -5.55 -25.48
N LEU A 14 0.01 -6.53 -24.83
CA LEU A 14 0.70 -7.76 -24.42
C LEU A 14 1.07 -8.64 -25.61
N HIS A 15 0.25 -8.68 -26.65
CA HIS A 15 0.54 -9.48 -27.85
C HIS A 15 1.66 -8.87 -28.70
N GLU A 16 1.78 -7.56 -28.74
CA GLU A 16 2.94 -6.89 -29.35
C GLU A 16 4.25 -7.28 -28.66
N ALA A 17 4.25 -7.32 -27.33
CA ALA A 17 5.40 -7.76 -26.53
C ALA A 17 5.63 -9.28 -26.59
N PHE A 18 4.56 -10.07 -26.70
CA PHE A 18 4.56 -11.53 -26.62
C PHE A 18 3.68 -12.15 -27.72
N PRO A 19 4.14 -12.20 -28.99
CA PRO A 19 3.32 -12.57 -30.15
C PRO A 19 2.95 -14.06 -30.21
N THR A 20 3.46 -14.87 -29.28
CA THR A 20 3.31 -16.33 -29.27
C THR A 20 1.91 -16.82 -28.89
N ARG A 21 1.04 -15.95 -28.35
CA ARG A 21 -0.31 -16.33 -27.91
C ARG A 21 -1.39 -15.71 -28.79
N PRO A 22 -2.27 -16.51 -29.44
CA PRO A 22 -3.39 -15.97 -30.19
C PRO A 22 -4.43 -15.36 -29.24
N ILE A 23 -4.83 -14.12 -29.51
CA ILE A 23 -5.94 -13.46 -28.82
C ILE A 23 -7.23 -13.79 -29.56
N THR A 24 -8.15 -14.47 -28.87
CA THR A 24 -9.50 -14.77 -29.39
C THR A 24 -10.53 -13.87 -28.73
N ALA A 25 -11.70 -13.70 -29.35
CA ALA A 25 -12.83 -13.00 -28.73
C ALA A 25 -13.21 -13.61 -27.37
N GLN A 26 -13.16 -14.94 -27.26
CA GLN A 26 -13.37 -15.66 -26.00
C GLN A 26 -12.34 -15.30 -24.92
N THR A 27 -11.09 -15.01 -25.30
CA THR A 27 -10.06 -14.58 -24.34
C THR A 27 -10.39 -13.20 -23.78
N ALA A 28 -10.82 -12.27 -24.65
CA ALA A 28 -11.25 -10.94 -24.23
C ALA A 28 -12.46 -10.99 -23.28
N ASP A 29 -13.46 -11.84 -23.57
CA ASP A 29 -14.63 -12.02 -22.71
C ASP A 29 -14.28 -12.56 -21.33
N VAL A 30 -13.38 -13.55 -21.26
CA VAL A 30 -12.90 -14.11 -19.99
C VAL A 30 -12.16 -13.06 -19.17
N TRP A 31 -11.33 -12.24 -19.81
CA TRP A 31 -10.57 -11.20 -19.14
C TRP A 31 -11.47 -10.06 -18.65
N ALA A 32 -12.47 -9.64 -19.44
CA ALA A 32 -13.45 -8.64 -19.01
C ALA A 32 -14.20 -9.06 -17.74
N ARG A 33 -14.50 -10.36 -17.57
CA ARG A 33 -15.09 -10.88 -16.33
C ARG A 33 -14.09 -10.94 -15.18
N LEU A 34 -12.86 -11.38 -15.43
CA LEU A 34 -11.84 -11.49 -14.39
C LEU A 34 -11.42 -10.13 -13.82
N PHE A 35 -11.34 -9.11 -14.66
CA PHE A 35 -10.95 -7.74 -14.29
C PHE A 35 -12.15 -6.83 -14.05
N ALA A 36 -13.34 -7.39 -13.76
CA ALA A 36 -14.57 -6.63 -13.59
C ALA A 36 -14.50 -5.61 -12.44
N GLU A 37 -13.67 -5.86 -11.43
CA GLU A 37 -13.52 -4.97 -10.27
C GLU A 37 -12.37 -3.96 -10.42
N VAL A 38 -11.50 -4.13 -11.43
CA VAL A 38 -10.36 -3.26 -11.70
C VAL A 38 -10.79 -2.05 -12.52
N GLY A 39 -10.18 -0.87 -12.36
CA GLY A 39 -10.45 0.29 -13.23
C GLY A 39 -9.70 0.19 -14.56
N ASP A 40 -10.22 0.77 -15.65
CA ASP A 40 -9.58 0.77 -16.98
C ASP A 40 -8.11 1.21 -16.91
N ASP A 41 -7.83 2.33 -16.24
CA ASP A 41 -6.47 2.88 -16.13
C ASP A 41 -5.52 1.93 -15.40
N ALA A 42 -5.97 1.30 -14.32
CA ALA A 42 -5.15 0.38 -13.54
C ALA A 42 -4.89 -0.93 -14.28
N PHE A 43 -5.87 -1.40 -15.06
CA PHE A 43 -5.70 -2.56 -15.94
C PHE A 43 -4.70 -2.28 -17.06
N LEU A 44 -4.79 -1.12 -17.71
CA LEU A 44 -3.90 -0.74 -18.80
C LEU A 44 -2.46 -0.52 -18.30
N ASP A 45 -2.27 0.15 -17.16
CA ASP A 45 -0.96 0.32 -16.52
C ASP A 45 -0.31 -1.03 -16.21
N ALA A 46 -1.07 -1.98 -15.67
CA ALA A 46 -0.57 -3.33 -15.40
C ALA A 46 -0.12 -4.06 -16.68
N CYS A 47 -0.86 -3.92 -17.77
CA CYS A 47 -0.51 -4.52 -19.06
C CYS A 47 0.78 -3.90 -19.62
N GLU A 48 0.93 -2.57 -19.55
CA GLU A 48 2.12 -1.86 -20.00
C GLU A 48 3.36 -2.21 -19.17
N ARG A 49 3.21 -2.26 -17.84
CA ARG A 49 4.29 -2.66 -16.93
C ARG A 49 4.73 -4.10 -17.17
N ALA A 50 3.80 -5.01 -17.40
CA ALA A 50 4.12 -6.39 -17.73
C ALA A 50 4.79 -6.51 -19.11
N ALA A 51 4.39 -5.71 -20.10
CA ALA A 51 4.99 -5.69 -21.44
C ALA A 51 6.43 -5.15 -21.45
N THR A 52 6.76 -4.23 -20.55
CA THR A 52 8.06 -3.53 -20.50
C THR A 52 9.04 -4.11 -19.46
N GLU A 53 8.63 -5.13 -18.70
CA GLU A 53 9.43 -5.76 -17.66
C GLU A 53 10.71 -6.42 -18.24
N ARG A 54 11.87 -5.93 -17.82
CA ARG A 54 13.17 -6.44 -18.30
C ARG A 54 13.36 -7.91 -17.90
N GLY A 55 13.64 -8.74 -18.91
CA GLY A 55 13.93 -10.17 -18.72
C GLY A 55 12.70 -11.08 -18.77
N ARG A 56 11.50 -10.53 -18.95
CA ARG A 56 10.30 -11.33 -19.17
C ARG A 56 10.32 -11.94 -20.58
N THR A 57 10.18 -13.25 -20.64
CA THR A 57 10.15 -14.03 -21.90
C THR A 57 8.78 -14.66 -22.18
N PHE A 58 7.86 -14.59 -21.22
CA PHE A 58 6.57 -15.26 -21.27
C PHE A 58 5.41 -14.27 -21.11
N PHE A 59 4.32 -14.59 -21.80
CA PHE A 59 3.05 -13.87 -21.68
C PHE A 59 2.58 -13.89 -20.22
N PRO A 60 2.24 -12.75 -19.61
CA PRO A 60 1.86 -12.69 -18.20
C PRO A 60 0.54 -13.42 -17.94
N SER A 61 0.47 -14.12 -16.82
CA SER A 61 -0.76 -14.74 -16.33
C SER A 61 -1.76 -13.67 -15.86
N THR A 62 -3.03 -14.04 -15.83
CA THR A 62 -4.09 -13.16 -15.29
C THR A 62 -3.88 -12.85 -13.80
N ALA A 63 -3.27 -13.76 -13.03
CA ALA A 63 -2.94 -13.52 -11.63
C ALA A 63 -1.84 -12.46 -11.45
N GLU A 64 -0.78 -12.52 -12.27
CA GLU A 64 0.27 -11.49 -12.26
C GLU A 64 -0.28 -10.12 -12.65
N LEU A 65 -1.09 -10.07 -13.71
CA LEU A 65 -1.72 -8.82 -14.12
C LEU A 65 -2.68 -8.30 -13.07
N MET A 66 -3.40 -9.17 -12.36
CA MET A 66 -4.24 -8.73 -11.25
C MET A 66 -3.41 -8.15 -10.10
N ALA A 67 -2.28 -8.76 -9.77
CA ALA A 67 -1.37 -8.24 -8.76
C ALA A 67 -0.73 -6.89 -9.16
N LEU A 68 -0.51 -6.67 -10.47
CA LEU A 68 -0.02 -5.39 -11.00
C LEU A 68 -1.12 -4.33 -11.11
N ALA A 69 -2.35 -4.74 -11.41
CA ALA A 69 -3.50 -3.87 -11.66
C ALA A 69 -4.27 -3.51 -10.38
N ILE A 70 -4.09 -4.26 -9.30
CA ILE A 70 -4.39 -3.76 -7.96
C ILE A 70 -3.34 -2.69 -7.70
N PRO A 71 -3.71 -1.40 -7.70
CA PRO A 71 -2.74 -0.38 -7.35
C PRO A 71 -2.18 -0.75 -5.99
N GLU A 72 -0.86 -0.65 -5.82
CA GLU A 72 -0.32 -0.33 -4.51
C GLU A 72 -1.16 0.85 -4.05
N ARG A 73 -2.10 0.62 -3.12
CA ARG A 73 -2.83 1.74 -2.52
C ARG A 73 -1.72 2.61 -1.97
N ALA A 74 -1.47 3.75 -2.62
CA ALA A 74 -0.37 4.61 -2.26
C ALA A 74 -0.62 5.01 -0.82
N ILE A 75 0.10 4.37 0.10
CA ILE A 75 -0.04 4.67 1.51
C ILE A 75 0.53 6.08 1.63
N ASP A 76 -0.31 7.03 2.01
CA ASP A 76 0.11 8.41 2.27
C ASP A 76 0.97 8.39 3.54
N THR A 77 2.25 8.07 3.33
CA THR A 77 3.26 7.96 4.39
C THR A 77 3.33 9.25 5.19
N ASP A 78 3.18 10.41 4.55
CA ASP A 78 3.30 11.70 5.24
C ASP A 78 2.12 11.97 6.14
N ARG A 79 0.92 11.66 5.69
CA ARG A 79 -0.26 11.70 6.55
C ARG A 79 -0.11 10.71 7.71
N LEU A 80 0.34 9.49 7.44
CA LEU A 80 0.53 8.48 8.47
C LEU A 80 1.55 8.93 9.52
N LEU A 81 2.70 9.47 9.10
CA LEU A 81 3.72 10.02 9.99
C LEU A 81 3.21 11.21 10.81
N ARG A 82 2.38 12.10 10.24
CA ARG A 82 1.73 13.19 10.99
C ARG A 82 0.79 12.66 12.06
N GLU A 83 -0.02 11.64 11.76
CA GLU A 83 -0.91 11.01 12.73
C GLU A 83 -0.12 10.24 13.81
N MET A 84 0.96 9.57 13.44
CA MET A 84 1.85 8.89 14.39
C MET A 84 2.53 9.89 15.32
N HIS A 85 2.94 11.06 14.83
CA HIS A 85 3.54 12.10 15.68
C HIS A 85 2.59 12.56 16.80
N ARG A 86 1.28 12.52 16.58
CA ARG A 86 0.26 12.85 17.60
C ARG A 86 0.16 11.82 18.72
N LEU A 87 0.69 10.61 18.53
CA LEU A 87 0.81 9.60 19.58
C LEU A 87 2.05 9.81 20.47
N GLY A 88 2.91 10.79 20.14
CA GLY A 88 4.04 11.16 20.97
C GLY A 88 3.59 11.78 22.29
N GLU A 89 4.33 11.49 23.37
CA GLU A 89 4.07 12.03 24.70
C GLU A 89 4.91 13.28 24.93
N TYR A 90 4.34 14.35 25.49
CA TYR A 90 5.10 15.53 25.87
C TYR A 90 5.61 15.41 27.31
N LEU A 91 6.93 15.42 27.49
CA LEU A 91 7.58 15.52 28.80
C LEU A 91 8.23 16.89 28.95
N PRO A 92 7.89 17.68 30.00
CA PRO A 92 8.44 19.02 30.19
C PRO A 92 9.97 19.11 30.25
N SER A 93 10.65 18.03 30.66
CA SER A 93 12.10 17.96 30.80
C SER A 93 12.84 17.53 29.53
N VAL A 94 12.16 16.93 28.56
CA VAL A 94 12.80 16.28 27.39
C VAL A 94 12.14 16.63 26.06
N GLY A 95 10.98 17.30 26.08
CA GLY A 95 10.19 17.64 24.90
C GLY A 95 9.24 16.52 24.48
N VAL A 96 8.86 16.52 23.20
CA VAL A 96 7.99 15.48 22.61
C VAL A 96 8.80 14.20 22.42
N LEU A 97 8.42 13.15 23.13
CA LEU A 97 8.94 11.81 22.92
C LEU A 97 8.29 11.17 21.68
N PRO A 98 9.05 10.38 20.90
CA PRO A 98 8.51 9.63 19.79
C PRO A 98 7.47 8.61 20.30
N PRO A 99 6.47 8.26 19.45
CA PRO A 99 5.42 7.35 19.85
C PRO A 99 5.97 5.95 20.14
N ARG A 100 5.39 5.29 21.16
CA ARG A 100 5.73 3.91 21.52
C ARG A 100 5.21 2.94 20.47
N VAL A 101 5.97 1.88 20.18
CA VAL A 101 5.59 0.86 19.18
C VAL A 101 4.22 0.25 19.48
N ASP A 102 3.91 -0.02 20.75
CA ASP A 102 2.61 -0.57 21.14
C ASP A 102 1.44 0.38 20.85
N ALA A 103 1.65 1.70 20.99
CA ALA A 103 0.64 2.69 20.64
C ALA A 103 0.44 2.78 19.12
N VAL A 104 1.53 2.70 18.35
CA VAL A 104 1.49 2.64 16.88
C VAL A 104 0.76 1.38 16.41
N ARG A 105 1.08 0.22 17.01
CA ARG A 105 0.44 -1.07 16.74
C ARG A 105 -1.05 -1.03 17.04
N ALA A 106 -1.44 -0.54 18.22
CA ALA A 106 -2.85 -0.45 18.62
C ALA A 106 -3.66 0.48 17.71
N ARG A 107 -3.06 1.56 17.21
CA ARG A 107 -3.77 2.58 16.41
C ARG A 107 -3.79 2.27 14.91
N PHE A 108 -2.70 1.75 14.37
CA PHE A 108 -2.48 1.61 12.91
C PHE A 108 -2.27 0.17 12.44
N GLY A 109 -2.16 -0.78 13.36
CA GLY A 109 -1.99 -2.21 13.07
C GLY A 109 -0.55 -2.68 13.03
N GLU A 110 -0.37 -4.00 12.92
CA GLU A 110 0.93 -4.67 13.04
C GLU A 110 1.93 -4.23 11.98
N ALA A 111 1.53 -4.14 10.71
CA ALA A 111 2.46 -3.78 9.64
C ALA A 111 3.01 -2.35 9.76
N VAL A 112 2.21 -1.40 10.25
CA VAL A 112 2.70 -0.04 10.51
C VAL A 112 3.68 -0.04 11.68
N ALA A 113 3.42 -0.84 12.72
CA ALA A 113 4.34 -0.99 13.85
C ALA A 113 5.66 -1.67 13.46
N LEU A 114 5.62 -2.68 12.58
CA LEU A 114 6.81 -3.33 12.03
C LEU A 114 7.62 -2.34 11.18
N ALA A 115 6.97 -1.65 10.24
CA ALA A 115 7.63 -0.63 9.43
C ALA A 115 8.25 0.49 10.29
N TYR A 116 7.56 0.92 11.35
CA TYR A 116 8.03 1.91 12.30
C TYR A 116 9.28 1.44 13.06
N THR A 117 9.28 0.18 13.51
CA THR A 117 10.40 -0.41 14.25
C THR A 117 11.64 -0.55 13.35
N GLU A 118 11.46 -1.09 12.15
CA GLU A 118 12.52 -1.25 11.14
C GLU A 118 13.13 0.09 10.70
N ALA A 119 12.32 1.14 10.63
CA ALA A 119 12.78 2.49 10.30
C ALA A 119 13.53 3.20 11.43
N GLY A 120 13.77 2.54 12.57
CA GLY A 120 14.43 3.14 13.72
C GLY A 120 13.55 4.15 14.47
N GLY A 121 12.22 4.06 14.34
CA GLY A 121 11.16 4.75 15.07
C GLY A 121 11.41 6.22 15.46
N ALA A 122 12.19 6.44 16.52
CA ALA A 122 12.65 7.74 16.96
C ALA A 122 13.37 8.55 15.85
N GLN A 123 14.09 7.88 14.95
CA GLN A 123 14.81 8.51 13.84
C GLN A 123 13.87 9.19 12.83
N LEU A 124 12.60 8.74 12.73
CA LEU A 124 11.58 9.39 11.89
C LEU A 124 11.19 10.77 12.39
N PHE A 125 11.38 11.03 13.68
CA PHE A 125 10.97 12.25 14.37
C PHE A 125 12.14 13.06 14.92
N ALA A 126 13.38 12.63 14.69
CA ALA A 126 14.56 13.36 15.12
C ALA A 126 14.57 14.78 14.53
N SER A 127 14.75 15.78 15.38
CA SER A 127 15.00 17.15 14.96
C SER A 127 16.36 17.23 14.29
N THR A 128 16.42 17.84 13.11
CA THR A 128 17.69 18.13 12.41
C THR A 128 18.57 18.96 13.33
N ALA A 129 19.66 18.38 13.81
CA ALA A 129 20.75 19.14 14.41
C ALA A 129 21.37 20.06 13.36
N THR A 130 21.90 21.16 13.85
CA THR A 130 22.20 22.49 13.27
C THR A 130 23.02 22.54 11.96
N ASP A 131 23.41 21.41 11.36
CA ASP A 131 24.42 21.37 10.29
C ASP A 131 23.93 20.74 8.97
N GLY A 132 22.62 20.78 8.70
CA GLY A 132 22.12 20.63 7.33
C GLY A 132 22.18 19.22 6.71
N THR A 133 22.18 18.15 7.50
CA THR A 133 22.00 16.80 6.97
C THR A 133 20.71 16.14 7.46
N SER A 134 19.67 16.40 6.66
CA SER A 134 18.39 15.69 6.58
C SER A 134 18.50 14.17 6.35
N THR A 135 19.72 13.65 6.13
CA THR A 135 20.01 12.30 5.65
C THR A 135 19.48 11.19 6.55
N THR A 136 19.64 11.28 7.88
CA THR A 136 19.21 10.20 8.79
C THR A 136 17.69 10.07 8.82
N ARG A 137 16.98 11.21 8.85
CA ARG A 137 15.52 11.24 8.81
C ARG A 137 14.98 10.81 7.45
N ASP A 138 15.64 11.22 6.36
CA ASP A 138 15.26 10.84 5.01
C ASP A 138 15.49 9.33 4.74
N ILE A 139 16.59 8.77 5.24
CA ILE A 139 16.85 7.32 5.23
C ILE A 139 15.75 6.61 6.01
N ALA A 140 15.45 7.05 7.24
CA ALA A 140 14.40 6.45 8.05
C ALA A 140 13.03 6.51 7.34
N ARG A 141 12.67 7.66 6.75
CA ARG A 141 11.40 7.82 6.00
C ARG A 141 11.32 6.96 4.75
N ARG A 142 12.45 6.79 4.05
CA ARG A 142 12.55 5.87 2.91
C ARG A 142 12.41 4.42 3.35
N THR A 143 13.14 4.00 4.38
CA THR A 143 13.05 2.64 4.96
C THR A 143 11.63 2.33 5.42
N PHE A 144 11.00 3.27 6.15
CA PHE A 144 9.61 3.14 6.57
C PHE A 144 8.66 2.90 5.40
N SER A 145 8.76 3.71 4.35
CA SER A 145 7.89 3.59 3.17
C SER A 145 8.05 2.24 2.47
N VAL A 146 9.29 1.78 2.29
CA VAL A 146 9.60 0.51 1.62
C VAL A 146 9.06 -0.67 2.43
N VAL A 147 9.31 -0.70 3.74
CA VAL A 147 8.85 -1.79 4.60
C VAL A 147 7.32 -1.79 4.70
N LEU A 148 6.70 -0.61 4.83
CA LEU A 148 5.25 -0.48 4.89
C LEU A 148 4.57 -0.99 3.62
N GLN A 149 5.12 -0.70 2.45
CA GLN A 149 4.64 -1.24 1.18
C GLN A 149 4.81 -2.77 1.12
N ALA A 150 5.95 -3.29 1.56
CA ALA A 150 6.20 -4.74 1.58
C ALA A 150 5.23 -5.48 2.52
N GLU A 151 4.94 -4.92 3.69
CA GLU A 151 3.99 -5.49 4.65
C GLU A 151 2.53 -5.35 4.19
N ALA A 152 2.18 -4.23 3.55
CA ALA A 152 0.85 -4.04 2.95
C ALA A 152 0.55 -5.07 1.85
N ARG A 153 1.57 -5.52 1.10
CA ARG A 153 1.42 -6.61 0.12
C ARG A 153 1.16 -7.97 0.76
N LYS A 154 1.64 -8.20 1.99
CA LYS A 154 1.47 -9.46 2.72
C LYS A 154 0.12 -9.54 3.45
N SER A 155 -0.50 -8.40 3.75
CA SER A 155 -1.73 -8.31 4.55
C SER A 155 -2.78 -7.39 3.88
N PRO A 156 -3.72 -7.92 3.09
CA PRO A 156 -4.73 -7.12 2.38
C PRO A 156 -5.65 -6.29 3.31
N ASP A 157 -5.80 -6.70 4.58
CA ASP A 157 -6.62 -6.02 5.59
C ASP A 157 -6.08 -4.64 6.04
N LEU A 158 -4.80 -4.32 5.80
CA LEU A 158 -4.21 -3.02 6.17
C LEU A 158 -4.88 -1.83 5.50
N THR A 159 -5.48 -2.07 4.34
CA THR A 159 -5.99 -1.00 3.52
C THR A 159 -7.34 -0.46 3.98
N HIS A 160 -7.99 -1.10 4.96
CA HIS A 160 -9.20 -0.55 5.60
C HIS A 160 -8.91 0.45 6.73
N HIS A 161 -7.77 0.35 7.43
CA HIS A 161 -7.43 1.29 8.53
C HIS A 161 -6.65 2.52 8.09
N LEU A 162 -5.91 2.44 6.99
CA LEU A 162 -5.09 3.56 6.50
C LEU A 162 -5.86 4.58 5.63
N LEU A 163 -7.08 4.26 5.19
CA LEU A 163 -7.89 5.10 4.27
C LEU A 163 -8.96 5.97 4.95
N GLY A 164 -8.95 6.12 6.27
CA GLY A 164 -9.77 7.15 6.93
C GLY A 164 -11.28 6.87 6.97
N GLN A 165 -11.69 5.61 7.06
CA GLN A 165 -12.99 5.30 7.66
C GLN A 165 -12.75 5.13 9.17
N PRO A 166 -13.45 5.88 10.05
CA PRO A 166 -13.46 5.52 11.46
C PRO A 166 -13.91 4.07 11.53
N THR A 167 -13.08 3.21 12.09
CA THR A 167 -13.56 1.93 12.59
C THR A 167 -14.74 2.29 13.45
N ALA A 168 -15.96 1.97 13.01
CA ALA A 168 -17.08 1.92 13.92
C ALA A 168 -16.61 0.97 15.00
N SER A 169 -16.26 1.51 16.17
CA SER A 169 -16.05 0.74 17.37
C SER A 169 -17.24 -0.21 17.40
N ARG A 170 -17.00 -1.50 17.17
CA ARG A 170 -17.97 -2.52 17.53
C ARG A 170 -18.19 -2.26 19.00
N GLY A 171 -19.35 -1.66 19.29
CA GLY A 171 -19.75 -1.31 20.63
C GLY A 171 -19.72 -2.58 21.45
N ILE A 172 -18.69 -2.70 22.29
CA ILE A 172 -18.83 -3.45 23.52
C ILE A 172 -19.62 -2.48 24.40
N LEU A 173 -20.94 -2.52 24.26
CA LEU A 173 -21.84 -1.99 25.27
C LEU A 173 -21.46 -2.69 26.58
N PRO A 174 -21.11 -1.98 27.66
CA PRO A 174 -21.13 -2.59 28.97
C PRO A 174 -22.58 -3.00 29.24
N SER A 175 -22.78 -4.30 29.46
CA SER A 175 -24.04 -4.85 29.95
C SER A 175 -24.39 -4.10 31.24
N PRO A 176 -25.53 -3.41 31.34
CA PRO A 176 -25.95 -2.85 32.61
C PRO A 176 -26.21 -4.02 33.55
N SER A 177 -25.45 -4.04 34.64
CA SER A 177 -25.69 -4.92 35.78
C SER A 177 -27.09 -4.64 36.34
N ASP A 178 -27.86 -5.71 36.50
CA ASP A 178 -29.09 -5.76 37.28
C ASP A 178 -28.85 -5.28 38.72
N PRO A 179 -29.80 -4.54 39.32
CA PRO A 179 -30.17 -4.71 40.72
C PRO A 179 -31.27 -5.77 40.90
#